data_AF-A0A9D5YV37-F1
#
_entry.id   AF-A0A9D5YV37-F1
#
_cell.length_a   1.000
_cell.length_b   1.000
_cell.length_c   1.000
_cell.angle_alpha   90.00
_cell.angle_beta   90.00
_cell.angle_gamma   90.00
#
_symmetry.space_group_name_H-M   'P 1'
#
loop_
_entity.id
_entity.type
_entity.pdbx_description
1 polymer ?
#
loop_
_entity_poly.entity_id
_entity_poly.type
_entity_poly.pdbx_seq_one_letter_code
_entity_poly.pdbx_strand_id
1 'polypeptide(L)'
;MPYVIRPETLRKWAEKHLVMRVSGDQIDCDFLYTGSTCSNGGVEILARLHFVLRSECQDYRIVDAVISTRSGDMGLEMSCQYQLEGDEFLTRNLDDCAVVGHLLSEFVQRDVECAPSGCFCQSPNVMHKCQMALQTIHYALHHLPQTAARASA
;
A
#
# COMPACT_ATOMS: atom_id res chain seq x y z
N MET A 1 -6.72 9.79 -17.12
CA MET A 1 -6.78 10.62 -15.90
C MET A 1 -5.37 10.78 -15.36
N PRO A 2 -4.92 11.98 -14.92
CA PRO A 2 -3.59 12.13 -14.36
C PRO A 2 -3.53 11.56 -12.93
N TYR A 3 -2.47 10.80 -12.64
CA TYR A 3 -2.12 10.34 -11.31
C TYR A 3 -1.43 11.47 -10.53
N VAL A 4 -1.59 11.48 -9.20
CA VAL A 4 -0.82 12.38 -8.32
C VAL A 4 0.67 11.99 -8.35
N ILE A 5 0.95 10.68 -8.38
CA ILE A 5 2.32 10.15 -8.48
C ILE A 5 2.73 10.05 -9.95
N ARG A 6 3.97 10.43 -10.24
CA ARG A 6 4.49 10.41 -11.62
C ARG A 6 4.43 8.99 -12.22
N PRO A 7 3.98 8.83 -13.48
CA PRO A 7 3.85 7.52 -14.13
C PRO A 7 5.13 6.67 -14.13
N GLU A 8 6.33 7.27 -14.21
CA GLU A 8 7.58 6.52 -14.19
C GLU A 8 7.82 5.85 -12.83
N THR A 9 7.45 6.53 -11.75
CA THR A 9 7.50 6.00 -10.38
C THR A 9 6.51 4.86 -10.21
N LEU A 10 5.27 5.04 -10.68
CA LEU A 10 4.23 4.00 -10.62
C LEU A 10 4.63 2.75 -11.40
N ARG A 11 5.20 2.89 -12.60
CA ARG A 11 5.74 1.76 -13.35
C ARG A 11 6.83 1.02 -12.58
N LYS A 12 7.83 1.75 -12.08
CA LYS A 12 8.94 1.16 -11.31
C LYS A 12 8.42 0.41 -10.08
N TRP A 13 7.41 0.95 -9.39
CA TRP A 13 6.82 0.27 -8.25
C TRP A 13 6.00 -0.94 -8.63
N ALA A 14 5.19 -0.85 -9.70
CA ALA A 14 4.45 -1.99 -10.20
C ALA A 14 5.36 -3.16 -10.60
N GLU A 15 6.54 -2.88 -11.17
CA GLU A 15 7.49 -3.93 -11.58
C GLU A 15 8.27 -4.55 -10.40
N LYS A 16 8.56 -3.78 -9.35
CA LYS A 16 9.47 -4.20 -8.27
C LYS A 16 8.81 -4.55 -6.96
N HIS A 17 7.63 -3.98 -6.69
CA HIS A 17 7.00 -4.00 -5.38
C HIS A 17 5.59 -4.59 -5.41
N LEU A 18 4.98 -4.73 -6.59
CA LEU A 18 3.61 -5.22 -6.73
C LEU A 18 3.58 -6.65 -7.27
N VAL A 19 2.84 -7.52 -6.58
CA VAL A 19 2.44 -8.84 -7.08
C VAL A 19 0.92 -8.85 -7.19
N MET A 20 0.40 -9.26 -8.35
CA MET A 20 -1.04 -9.43 -8.57
C MET A 20 -1.36 -10.86 -8.96
N ARG A 21 -2.42 -11.41 -8.39
CA ARG A 21 -2.96 -12.73 -8.72
C ARG A 21 -4.43 -12.57 -9.08
N VAL A 22 -4.81 -13.04 -10.27
CA VAL A 22 -6.20 -12.95 -10.76
C VAL A 22 -6.88 -14.29 -10.57
N SER A 23 -8.08 -14.28 -9.98
CA SER A 23 -8.91 -15.47 -9.78
C SER A 23 -10.37 -15.12 -10.07
N GLY A 24 -10.83 -15.42 -11.29
CA GLY A 24 -12.18 -15.07 -11.72
C GLY A 24 -12.37 -13.55 -11.82
N ASP A 25 -13.32 -13.02 -11.04
CA ASP A 25 -13.61 -11.59 -10.93
C ASP A 25 -12.80 -10.88 -9.83
N GLN A 26 -11.98 -11.63 -9.09
CA GLN A 26 -11.17 -11.15 -8.00
C GLN A 26 -9.70 -10.96 -8.41
N ILE A 27 -9.06 -9.93 -7.86
CA ILE A 27 -7.63 -9.69 -7.98
C ILE A 27 -7.05 -9.47 -6.58
N ASP A 28 -6.12 -10.33 -6.20
CA ASP A 28 -5.32 -10.23 -4.98
C ASP A 28 -4.04 -9.45 -5.29
N CYS A 29 -3.84 -8.33 -4.59
CA CYS A 29 -2.75 -7.40 -4.80
C CYS A 29 -1.88 -7.30 -3.56
N ASP A 30 -0.59 -7.61 -3.69
CA ASP A 30 0.41 -7.47 -2.64
C ASP A 30 1.40 -6.39 -3.02
N PHE A 31 1.38 -5.27 -2.30
CA PHE A 31 2.34 -4.20 -2.46
C PHE A 31 3.34 -4.19 -1.30
N LEU A 32 4.62 -4.39 -1.61
CA LEU A 32 5.70 -4.33 -0.64
C LEU A 32 6.22 -2.89 -0.52
N TYR A 33 5.81 -2.22 0.55
CA TYR A 33 6.36 -0.93 0.94
C TYR A 33 7.71 -1.10 1.63
N THR A 34 8.66 -0.26 1.22
CA THR A 34 9.92 -0.07 1.93
C THR A 34 10.21 1.41 2.14
N GLY A 35 10.74 1.77 3.31
CA GLY A 35 11.03 3.16 3.65
C GLY A 35 11.72 3.31 4.99
N SER A 36 12.02 4.52 5.40
CA SER A 36 12.61 4.83 6.71
C SER A 36 11.78 5.89 7.44
N THR A 37 11.94 6.00 8.75
CA THR A 37 11.27 7.01 9.56
C THR A 37 12.18 8.20 9.84
N CYS A 38 11.63 9.26 10.40
CA CYS A 38 12.40 10.43 10.83
C CYS A 38 13.39 10.11 11.96
N SER A 39 13.17 9.06 12.76
CA SER A 39 13.93 8.78 13.98
C SER A 39 14.75 7.49 13.94
N ASN A 40 14.53 6.60 12.98
CA ASN A 40 15.15 5.27 12.96
C ASN A 40 16.54 5.23 12.27
N GLY A 41 17.20 6.38 12.08
CA GLY A 41 18.56 6.42 11.55
C GLY A 41 18.74 5.83 10.15
N GLY A 42 17.66 5.71 9.36
CA GLY A 42 17.69 5.12 8.03
C GLY A 42 17.53 3.60 7.99
N VAL A 43 17.24 2.95 9.12
CA VAL A 43 16.88 1.53 9.12
C VAL A 43 15.56 1.34 8.37
N GLU A 44 15.54 0.39 7.44
CA GLU A 44 14.40 0.16 6.58
C GLU A 44 13.25 -0.51 7.34
N ILE A 45 12.04 -0.03 7.09
CA ILE A 45 10.77 -0.63 7.46
C ILE A 45 10.26 -1.41 6.26
N LEU A 46 9.81 -2.64 6.50
CA LEU A 46 9.12 -3.47 5.52
C LEU A 46 7.67 -3.67 5.93
N ALA A 47 6.76 -3.22 5.06
CA ALA A 47 5.33 -3.43 5.24
C ALA A 47 4.70 -4.02 3.97
N ARG A 48 3.81 -4.98 4.13
CA ARG A 48 2.97 -5.52 3.07
C ARG A 48 1.60 -4.87 3.17
N LEU A 49 1.20 -4.19 2.11
CA LEU A 49 -0.14 -3.69 1.91
C LEU A 49 -0.86 -4.65 0.96
N HIS A 50 -1.80 -5.41 1.52
CA HIS A 50 -2.60 -6.37 0.79
C HIS A 50 -3.97 -5.76 0.49
N PHE A 51 -4.41 -5.87 -0.77
CA PHE A 51 -5.73 -5.44 -1.20
C PHE A 51 -6.39 -6.54 -2.02
N VAL A 52 -7.69 -6.74 -1.80
CA VAL A 52 -8.51 -7.59 -2.65
C VAL A 52 -9.46 -6.69 -3.44
N LEU A 53 -9.42 -6.85 -4.75
CA LEU A 53 -10.25 -6.11 -5.69
C LEU A 53 -11.27 -7.04 -6.34
N ARG A 54 -12.49 -6.54 -6.58
CA ARG A 54 -13.49 -7.22 -7.42
C ARG A 54 -13.88 -6.34 -8.59
N SER A 55 -13.92 -6.91 -9.79
CA SER A 55 -14.33 -6.16 -10.99
C SER A 55 -15.78 -5.66 -10.86
N GLU A 56 -15.99 -4.38 -11.16
CA GLU A 56 -17.31 -3.75 -11.14
C GLU A 56 -17.39 -2.67 -12.23
N CYS A 57 -18.30 -2.84 -13.20
CA CYS A 57 -18.67 -1.80 -14.17
C CYS A 57 -17.50 -0.96 -14.73
N GLN A 58 -16.51 -1.61 -15.35
CA GLN A 58 -15.30 -1.00 -15.94
C GLN A 58 -14.25 -0.48 -14.94
N ASP A 59 -14.45 -0.72 -13.65
CA ASP A 59 -13.53 -0.40 -12.55
C ASP A 59 -13.41 -1.61 -11.61
N TYR A 60 -12.84 -1.38 -10.42
CA TYR A 60 -12.62 -2.38 -9.38
C TYR A 60 -13.04 -1.83 -8.02
N ARG A 61 -13.91 -2.55 -7.31
CA ARG A 61 -14.21 -2.27 -5.90
C ARG A 61 -13.19 -2.90 -4.99
N ILE A 62 -12.71 -2.15 -4.01
CA ILE A 62 -11.85 -2.68 -2.95
C ILE A 62 -12.75 -3.41 -1.95
N VAL A 63 -12.57 -4.73 -1.82
CA VAL A 63 -13.40 -5.56 -0.93
C VAL A 63 -12.68 -6.00 0.33
N ASP A 64 -11.34 -5.92 0.34
CA ASP A 64 -10.52 -6.14 1.53
C ASP A 64 -9.23 -5.31 1.45
N ALA A 65 -8.70 -4.92 2.61
CA ALA A 65 -7.47 -4.16 2.76
C ALA A 65 -6.81 -4.48 4.10
N VAL A 66 -5.58 -4.98 4.05
CA VAL A 66 -4.81 -5.35 5.25
C VAL A 66 -3.40 -4.81 5.13
N ILE A 67 -2.91 -4.14 6.17
CA ILE A 67 -1.51 -3.76 6.29
C ILE A 67 -0.85 -4.65 7.33
N SER A 68 0.26 -5.27 6.96
CA SER A 68 1.04 -6.12 7.86
C SER A 68 2.50 -5.71 7.82
N THR A 69 3.15 -5.79 8.96
CA THR A 69 4.59 -5.56 9.11
C THR A 69 5.24 -6.85 9.57
N ARG A 70 6.54 -7.00 9.35
CA ARG A 70 7.24 -8.18 9.87
C ARG A 70 7.36 -8.07 11.38
N SER A 71 7.02 -9.11 12.13
CA SER A 71 7.36 -9.18 13.56
C SER A 71 8.87 -9.05 13.72
N GLY A 72 9.33 -8.21 14.66
CA GLY A 72 10.75 -7.91 14.81
C GLY A 72 11.34 -7.05 13.69
N ASP A 73 10.53 -6.23 13.02
CA ASP A 73 11.04 -5.21 12.10
C ASP A 73 11.76 -4.12 12.89
N MET A 74 13.10 -4.16 12.88
CA MET A 74 13.94 -3.22 13.62
C MET A 74 13.68 -1.76 13.24
N GLY A 75 13.30 -1.48 11.98
CA GLY A 75 13.01 -0.14 11.52
C GLY A 75 11.77 0.45 12.20
N LEU A 76 10.77 -0.38 12.44
CA LEU A 76 9.56 -0.05 13.20
C LEU A 76 9.84 0.01 14.70
N GLU A 77 10.58 -0.96 15.23
CA GLU A 77 10.91 -0.99 16.66
C GLU A 77 11.68 0.25 17.09
N MET A 78 12.54 0.78 16.21
CA MET A 78 13.29 2.02 16.42
C MET A 78 12.48 3.30 16.15
N SER A 79 11.21 3.19 15.76
CA SER A 79 10.35 4.36 15.60
C SER A 79 9.93 4.92 16.96
N CYS A 80 9.80 6.25 17.05
CA CYS A 80 9.43 6.92 18.30
C CYS A 80 8.12 6.38 18.91
N GLN A 81 7.12 6.10 18.07
CA GLN A 81 5.82 5.64 18.54
C GLN A 81 5.87 4.20 19.07
N TYR A 82 6.63 3.31 18.42
CA TYR A 82 6.82 1.95 18.92
C TYR A 82 7.58 1.95 20.25
N GLN A 83 8.57 2.81 20.42
CA GLN A 83 9.30 2.94 21.70
C GLN A 83 8.38 3.41 22.86
N LEU A 84 7.28 4.09 22.55
CA LEU A 84 6.31 4.58 23.55
C LEU A 84 5.21 3.55 23.84
N GLU A 85 4.67 2.90 22.81
CA GLU A 85 3.43 2.11 22.91
C GLU A 85 3.61 0.63 22.54
N GLY A 86 4.78 0.23 22.04
CA GLY A 86 5.07 -1.14 21.62
C GLY A 86 4.14 -1.65 20.51
N ASP A 87 3.70 -2.90 20.65
CA ASP A 87 2.82 -3.55 19.66
C ASP A 87 1.42 -2.93 19.58
N GLU A 88 0.93 -2.30 20.64
CA GLU A 88 -0.39 -1.66 20.64
C GLU A 88 -0.50 -0.54 19.59
N PHE A 89 0.61 0.14 19.32
CA PHE A 89 0.70 1.15 18.27
C PHE A 89 0.41 0.55 16.89
N LEU A 90 0.95 -0.64 16.60
CA LEU A 90 0.78 -1.30 15.30
C LEU A 90 -0.67 -1.72 15.11
N THR A 91 -1.27 -2.38 16.11
CA THR A 91 -2.67 -2.81 16.01
C THR A 91 -3.62 -1.63 15.80
N ARG A 92 -3.40 -0.52 16.49
CA ARG A 92 -4.32 0.63 16.42
C ARG A 92 -4.31 1.34 15.07
N ASN A 93 -3.13 1.47 14.44
CA ASN A 93 -2.98 2.33 13.26
C ASN A 93 -3.05 1.55 11.94
N LEU A 94 -2.71 0.27 11.91
CA LEU A 94 -2.73 -0.50 10.65
C LEU A 94 -4.15 -0.73 10.12
N ASP A 95 -5.16 -0.64 10.98
CA ASP A 95 -6.58 -0.75 10.63
C ASP A 95 -7.16 0.56 10.03
N ASP A 96 -6.42 1.68 10.06
CA ASP A 96 -6.91 2.99 9.60
C ASP A 96 -6.97 3.12 8.06
N CYS A 97 -6.69 2.05 7.31
CA CYS A 97 -6.82 2.06 5.85
C CYS A 97 -8.30 1.99 5.43
N ALA A 98 -9.01 3.10 5.58
CA ALA A 98 -10.44 3.26 5.27
C ALA A 98 -10.70 3.33 3.75
N VAL A 99 -10.47 2.22 3.05
CA VAL A 99 -10.59 2.11 1.59
C VAL A 99 -11.58 1.04 1.13
N VAL A 100 -11.93 0.10 2.01
CA VAL A 100 -12.88 -0.98 1.70
C VAL A 100 -14.25 -0.39 1.36
N GLY A 101 -14.87 -0.92 0.31
CA GLY A 101 -16.15 -0.45 -0.21
C GLY A 101 -16.04 0.68 -1.23
N HIS A 102 -14.88 1.29 -1.44
CA HIS A 102 -14.68 2.32 -2.45
C HIS A 102 -14.21 1.74 -3.78
N LEU A 103 -14.41 2.49 -4.87
CA LEU A 103 -13.83 2.15 -6.18
C LEU A 103 -12.35 2.53 -6.23
N LEU A 104 -11.56 1.75 -6.95
CA LEU A 104 -10.13 1.96 -7.10
C LEU A 104 -9.81 3.33 -7.74
N SER A 105 -10.61 3.74 -8.72
CA SER A 105 -10.44 5.04 -9.39
C SER A 105 -10.58 6.25 -8.45
N GLU A 106 -11.32 6.12 -7.33
CA GLU A 106 -11.47 7.21 -6.35
C GLU A 106 -10.14 7.60 -5.71
N PHE A 107 -9.18 6.67 -5.61
CA PHE A 107 -7.88 6.92 -4.99
C PHE A 107 -6.81 7.42 -5.97
N VAL A 108 -7.10 7.39 -7.27
CA VAL A 108 -6.19 7.87 -8.34
C VAL A 108 -5.95 9.38 -8.24
N GLN A 109 -7.00 10.12 -7.86
CA GLN A 109 -6.99 11.58 -7.85
C GLN A 109 -7.19 12.20 -6.47
N ARG A 110 -7.44 11.37 -5.44
CA ARG A 110 -7.64 11.87 -4.09
C ARG A 110 -6.41 12.66 -3.66
N ASP A 111 -6.58 13.90 -3.23
CA ASP A 111 -5.48 14.61 -2.59
C ASP A 111 -5.45 14.13 -1.13
N VAL A 112 -4.50 13.25 -0.81
CA VAL A 112 -4.26 12.82 0.57
C VAL A 112 -3.10 13.63 1.09
N GLU A 113 -3.17 14.05 2.35
CA GLU A 113 -2.08 14.73 3.03
C GLU A 113 -0.76 13.98 2.80
N CYS A 114 0.22 14.70 2.25
CA CYS A 114 1.52 14.13 1.97
C CYS A 114 2.25 13.87 3.28
N ALA A 115 2.42 12.58 3.61
CA ALA A 115 3.10 12.12 4.80
C ALA A 115 4.37 11.36 4.41
N PRO A 116 5.49 12.07 4.16
CA PRO A 116 6.70 11.49 3.55
C PRO A 116 7.48 10.57 4.50
N SER A 117 7.22 10.64 5.80
CA SER A 117 7.84 9.73 6.77
C SER A 117 7.32 8.31 6.56
N GLY A 118 8.22 7.32 6.59
CA GLY A 118 7.84 5.92 6.44
C GLY A 118 7.18 5.27 7.65
N CYS A 119 6.90 6.04 8.72
CA CYS A 119 6.16 5.52 9.87
C CYS A 119 4.69 5.31 9.53
N PHE A 120 4.05 4.41 10.27
CA PHE A 120 2.59 4.20 10.33
C PHE A 120 1.99 4.84 11.59
N CYS A 121 2.69 5.86 12.11
CA CYS A 121 2.48 6.56 13.38
C CYS A 121 1.12 7.27 13.52
N GLN A 122 0.48 7.62 12.41
CA GLN A 122 -0.77 8.40 12.38
C GLN A 122 -1.62 8.00 11.16
N SER A 123 -2.93 8.22 11.21
CA SER A 123 -3.84 7.87 10.12
C SER A 123 -3.47 8.50 8.75
N PRO A 124 -3.02 9.77 8.66
CA PRO A 124 -2.55 10.34 7.38
C PRO A 124 -1.36 9.57 6.80
N ASN A 125 -0.46 9.07 7.66
CA ASN A 125 0.66 8.26 7.23
C ASN A 125 0.20 6.93 6.64
N VAL A 126 -0.76 6.26 7.27
CA VAL A 126 -1.32 4.99 6.80
C VAL A 126 -2.02 5.21 5.46
N MET A 127 -2.88 6.22 5.38
CA MET A 127 -3.62 6.55 4.16
C MET A 127 -2.72 6.95 3.00
N HIS A 128 -1.63 7.68 3.24
CA HIS A 128 -0.65 8.01 2.21
C HIS A 128 -0.03 6.75 1.59
N LYS A 129 0.26 5.74 2.41
CA LYS A 129 0.89 4.47 1.98
C LYS A 129 -0.12 3.61 1.23
N CYS A 130 -1.37 3.54 1.72
CA CYS A 130 -2.48 2.94 1.00
C CYS A 130 -2.67 3.61 -0.38
N GLN A 131 -2.61 4.94 -0.45
CA GLN A 131 -2.74 5.65 -1.70
C GLN A 131 -1.62 5.33 -2.69
N MET A 132 -0.36 5.29 -2.24
CA MET A 132 0.77 4.89 -3.09
C MET A 132 0.54 3.50 -3.71
N ALA A 133 0.10 2.54 -2.90
CA ALA A 133 -0.19 1.19 -3.35
C ALA A 133 -1.38 1.16 -4.35
N LEU A 134 -2.50 1.81 -4.02
CA LEU A 134 -3.70 1.83 -4.86
C LEU A 134 -3.46 2.53 -6.21
N GLN A 135 -2.73 3.66 -6.24
CA GLN A 135 -2.33 4.29 -7.51
C GLN A 135 -1.43 3.38 -8.34
N THR A 136 -0.54 2.61 -7.70
CA THR A 136 0.33 1.65 -8.39
C THR A 136 -0.48 0.49 -8.97
N ILE A 137 -1.43 -0.06 -8.22
CA ILE A 137 -2.32 -1.13 -8.67
C ILE A 137 -3.16 -0.65 -9.86
N HIS A 138 -3.80 0.51 -9.75
CA HIS A 138 -4.57 1.10 -10.85
C HIS A 138 -3.68 1.33 -12.09
N TYR A 139 -2.47 1.86 -11.91
CA TYR A 139 -1.52 2.00 -13.01
C TYR A 139 -1.23 0.67 -13.70
N ALA A 140 -0.92 -0.37 -12.91
CA ALA A 140 -0.60 -1.69 -13.43
C ALA A 140 -1.76 -2.31 -14.22
N LEU A 141 -2.99 -2.24 -13.70
CA LEU A 141 -4.18 -2.81 -14.35
C LEU A 141 -4.50 -2.16 -15.71
N HIS A 142 -4.20 -0.86 -15.87
CA HIS A 142 -4.55 -0.11 -17.08
C HIS A 142 -3.40 0.07 -18.08
N HIS A 143 -2.13 -0.06 -17.65
CA HIS A 143 -0.98 0.33 -18.48
C HIS A 143 0.08 -0.76 -18.65
N LEU A 144 0.04 -1.83 -17.84
CA LEU A 144 0.98 -2.94 -17.97
C LEU A 144 0.33 -4.15 -18.64
N PRO A 145 1.09 -4.94 -19.40
CA PRO A 145 0.61 -6.21 -19.91
C PRO A 145 0.19 -7.12 -18.74
N GLN A 146 -0.99 -7.72 -18.80
CA GLN A 146 -1.54 -8.58 -17.74
C GLN A 146 -0.76 -9.90 -17.53
N THR A 147 0.35 -10.09 -18.25
CA THR A 147 1.19 -11.30 -18.26
C THR A 147 2.21 -11.39 -17.11
N ALA A 148 2.26 -10.41 -16.19
CA ALA A 148 3.16 -10.45 -15.04
C ALA A 148 2.51 -10.99 -13.75
N ALA A 149 1.42 -11.76 -13.86
CA ALA A 149 0.90 -12.58 -12.77
C ALA A 149 1.89 -13.72 -12.46
N ARG A 150 3.00 -13.38 -11.78
CA ARG A 150 3.93 -14.38 -11.24
C ARG A 150 3.25 -15.06 -10.05
N ALA A 151 2.66 -16.21 -10.32
CA ALA A 151 2.44 -17.23 -9.32
C ALA A 151 3.83 -17.59 -8.73
N SER A 152 4.06 -17.23 -7.47
CA SER A 152 5.04 -17.95 -6.66
C SER A 152 4.45 -19.33 -6.44
N ALA A 153 5.12 -20.34 -6.99
CA ALA A 153 4.88 -21.75 -6.75
C ALA A 153 5.00 -22.09 -5.26
#